data_AF-A0A6N8UBZ2-F1
#
_entry.id   AF-A0A6N8UBZ2-F1
#
_cell.length_a   1.000
_cell.length_b   1.000
_cell.length_c   1.000
_cell.angle_alpha   90.00
_cell.angle_beta   90.00
_cell.angle_gamma   90.00
#
_symmetry.space_group_name_H-M   'P 1'
#
loop_
_entity.id
_entity.type
_entity.pdbx_description
1 polymer ?
#
loop_
_entity_poly.entity_id
_entity_poly.type
_entity_poly.pdbx_seq_one_letter_code
_entity_poly.pdbx_strand_id
1 'polypeptide(L)'
;MKKVAIITILIVLIDQVSKFYIKTNFGLGESMTVFEDWFQIVFVENPGMAYGMHWGGIFGKIALAVLRWVLIGFGVWFIFKNQFKYQSNYFYISMGLILAGALGNVIDSTFYGLIFDSGTTWNEDLQSWNRYYDGVSKANFEGYAPLFQGCVVDMLHLPFFDYTWPDWVPMVGGESGTFFAPVFNIADSAITVGGFILLIFKDKVFREYP
;
A
#
# COMPACT_ATOMS: atom_id res chain seq x y z
N MET A 1 15.19 11.66 -15.60
CA MET A 1 14.96 11.96 -14.16
C MET A 1 13.80 12.91 -13.89
N LYS A 2 13.74 14.11 -14.48
CA LYS A 2 12.69 15.10 -14.15
C LYS A 2 11.26 14.54 -14.22
N LYS A 3 10.92 13.82 -15.29
CA LYS A 3 9.61 13.18 -15.46
C LYS A 3 9.28 12.18 -14.36
N VAL A 4 10.20 11.26 -14.06
CA VAL A 4 10.06 10.27 -12.98
C VAL A 4 9.83 11.00 -11.66
N ALA A 5 10.69 11.97 -11.32
CA ALA A 5 10.59 12.71 -10.06
C ALA A 5 9.25 13.46 -9.93
N ILE A 6 8.77 14.12 -10.99
CA ILE A 6 7.48 14.81 -10.98
C ILE A 6 6.34 13.82 -10.71
N ILE A 7 6.31 12.69 -11.43
CA ILE A 7 5.29 11.66 -11.24
C ILE A 7 5.36 11.11 -9.81
N THR A 8 6.56 10.80 -9.33
CA THR A 8 6.78 10.29 -7.98
C THR A 8 6.29 11.26 -6.92
N ILE A 9 6.67 12.53 -6.98
CA ILE A 9 6.28 13.54 -5.99
C ILE A 9 4.76 13.76 -6.00
N LEU A 10 4.14 13.87 -7.17
CA LEU A 10 2.70 14.10 -7.26
C LEU A 10 1.90 12.94 -6.68
N ILE A 11 2.26 11.70 -7.02
CA ILE A 11 1.54 10.51 -6.54
C ILE A 11 1.77 10.29 -5.05
N VAL A 12 3.00 10.49 -4.55
CA VAL A 12 3.27 10.44 -3.10
C VAL A 12 2.48 11.50 -2.35
N LEU A 13 2.37 12.71 -2.88
CA LEU A 13 1.58 13.77 -2.27
C LEU A 13 0.10 13.37 -2.16
N ILE A 14 -0.49 12.86 -3.25
CA ILE A 14 -1.89 12.40 -3.26
C ILE A 14 -2.10 11.25 -2.27
N ASP A 15 -1.19 10.28 -2.26
CA ASP A 15 -1.23 9.14 -1.34
C ASP A 15 -1.17 9.59 0.13
N GLN A 16 -0.18 10.39 0.49
CA GLN A 16 0.03 10.84 1.87
C GLN A 16 -1.07 11.77 2.37
N VAL A 17 -1.57 12.68 1.52
CA VAL A 17 -2.73 13.52 1.86
C VAL A 17 -3.96 12.66 2.13
N SER A 18 -4.22 11.67 1.27
CA SER A 18 -5.39 10.80 1.42
C SER A 18 -5.29 9.95 2.70
N LYS A 19 -4.12 9.35 2.95
CA LYS A 19 -3.88 8.52 4.14
C LYS A 19 -3.96 9.33 5.43
N PHE A 20 -3.35 10.51 5.46
CA PHE A 20 -3.42 11.40 6.61
C PHE A 20 -4.86 11.83 6.88
N TYR A 21 -5.63 12.16 5.83
CA TYR A 21 -7.05 12.48 5.96
C TYR A 21 -7.84 11.32 6.58
N ILE A 22 -7.70 10.10 6.03
CA ILE A 22 -8.39 8.91 6.57
C ILE A 22 -8.02 8.68 8.03
N LYS A 23 -6.72 8.71 8.36
CA LYS A 23 -6.21 8.46 9.71
C LYS A 23 -6.72 9.46 10.76
N THR A 24 -7.04 10.69 10.34
CA THR A 24 -7.48 11.79 11.21
C THR A 24 -8.97 12.12 11.14
N ASN A 25 -9.75 11.39 10.35
CA ASN A 25 -11.20 11.61 10.23
C ASN A 25 -12.04 10.33 10.40
N PHE A 26 -11.43 9.14 10.28
CA PHE A 26 -12.12 7.85 10.41
C PHE A 26 -11.60 7.09 11.63
N GLY A 27 -12.49 6.41 12.34
CA GLY A 27 -12.15 5.35 13.29
C GLY A 27 -11.72 4.08 12.56
N LEU A 28 -10.90 3.25 13.20
CA LEU A 28 -10.46 2.00 12.59
C LEU A 28 -11.66 1.10 12.27
N GLY A 29 -11.76 0.65 11.01
CA GLY A 29 -12.89 -0.14 10.50
C GLY A 29 -14.13 0.69 10.12
N GLU A 30 -14.14 2.00 10.36
CA GLU A 30 -15.20 2.89 9.88
C GLU A 30 -15.20 2.94 8.35
N SER A 31 -16.40 2.89 7.77
CA SER A 31 -16.57 2.96 6.32
C SER A 31 -17.60 4.03 5.92
N MET A 32 -17.39 4.57 4.72
CA MET A 32 -18.26 5.49 4.02
C MET A 32 -18.50 4.98 2.61
N THR A 33 -19.76 4.73 2.28
CA THR A 33 -20.18 4.42 0.92
C THR A 33 -20.00 5.64 0.01
N VAL A 34 -19.35 5.45 -1.14
CA VAL A 34 -19.12 6.51 -2.13
C VAL A 34 -20.03 6.34 -3.34
N PHE A 35 -20.05 5.14 -3.95
CA PHE A 35 -20.96 4.82 -5.05
C PHE A 35 -21.64 3.48 -4.80
N GLU A 36 -22.94 3.55 -4.50
CA GLU A 36 -23.81 2.38 -4.32
C GLU A 36 -23.12 1.27 -3.52
N ASP A 37 -23.26 0.01 -3.92
CA ASP A 37 -22.68 -1.12 -3.18
C ASP A 37 -21.28 -1.52 -3.65
N TRP A 38 -20.72 -0.87 -4.69
CA TRP A 38 -19.48 -1.33 -5.34
C TRP A 38 -18.25 -0.47 -5.04
N PHE A 39 -18.39 0.71 -4.45
CA PHE A 39 -17.26 1.51 -3.97
C PHE A 39 -17.51 2.13 -2.60
N GLN A 40 -16.63 1.79 -1.67
CA GLN A 40 -16.57 2.38 -0.33
C GLN A 40 -15.16 2.79 0.03
N ILE A 41 -15.08 3.81 0.87
CA ILE A 41 -13.88 4.19 1.60
C ILE A 41 -13.98 3.53 2.98
N VAL A 42 -13.00 2.73 3.38
CA VAL A 42 -12.99 2.04 4.68
C VAL A 42 -11.62 2.13 5.30
N PHE A 43 -11.51 2.60 6.54
CA PHE A 43 -10.21 2.73 7.16
C PHE A 43 -9.68 1.39 7.67
N VAL A 44 -8.61 0.89 7.04
CA VAL A 44 -7.89 -0.32 7.46
C VAL A 44 -6.42 0.00 7.69
N GLU A 45 -5.84 -0.61 8.72
CA GLU A 45 -4.40 -0.57 8.95
C GLU A 45 -3.76 -1.92 8.67
N ASN A 46 -2.77 -1.87 7.77
CA ASN A 46 -2.06 -3.03 7.31
C ASN A 46 -0.63 -3.04 7.87
N PRO A 47 -0.31 -3.96 8.79
CA PRO A 47 1.05 -4.10 9.30
C PRO A 47 2.04 -4.63 8.26
N GLY A 48 1.64 -4.85 7.01
CA GLY A 48 2.52 -5.27 5.91
C GLY A 48 2.32 -6.72 5.51
N MET A 49 1.16 -7.30 5.84
CA MET A 49 0.84 -8.70 5.55
C MET A 49 -0.62 -8.83 5.10
N ALA A 50 -0.81 -9.50 3.96
CA ALA A 50 -2.11 -9.70 3.37
C ALA A 50 -2.84 -10.90 3.98
N TYR A 51 -4.17 -10.90 3.89
CA TYR A 51 -5.03 -12.06 4.22
C TYR A 51 -4.84 -12.64 5.63
N GLY A 52 -4.56 -11.78 6.62
CA GLY A 52 -4.40 -12.24 8.02
C GLY A 52 -3.13 -13.05 8.27
N MET A 53 -2.23 -13.18 7.29
CA MET A 53 -0.92 -13.79 7.53
C MET A 53 -0.13 -12.97 8.54
N HIS A 54 0.48 -13.64 9.50
CA HIS A 54 1.39 -13.05 10.47
C HIS A 54 2.72 -13.77 10.40
N TRP A 55 3.79 -13.06 10.04
CA TRP A 55 5.13 -13.58 9.86
C TRP A 55 6.12 -12.77 10.69
N GLY A 56 6.78 -13.43 11.65
CA GLY A 56 7.91 -12.89 12.38
C GLY A 56 7.63 -11.74 13.35
N GLY A 57 6.36 -11.43 13.67
CA GLY A 57 5.99 -10.38 14.63
C GLY A 57 6.64 -9.02 14.32
N ILE A 58 7.19 -8.37 15.35
CA ILE A 58 7.92 -7.10 15.22
C ILE A 58 9.17 -7.24 14.33
N PHE A 59 9.89 -8.37 14.42
CA PHE A 59 11.07 -8.60 13.58
C PHE A 59 10.69 -8.66 12.10
N GLY A 60 9.65 -9.41 11.76
CA GLY A 60 9.13 -9.52 10.40
C GLY A 60 8.66 -8.17 9.87
N LYS A 61 7.98 -7.38 10.71
CA LYS A 61 7.59 -6.00 10.40
C LYS A 61 8.79 -5.13 10.01
N ILE A 62 9.83 -5.10 10.84
CA ILE A 62 11.03 -4.30 10.60
C ILE A 62 11.76 -4.81 9.35
N ALA A 63 11.89 -6.13 9.19
CA ALA A 63 12.52 -6.73 8.01
C ALA A 63 11.81 -6.33 6.71
N LEU A 64 10.47 -6.33 6.70
CA LEU A 64 9.68 -5.86 5.56
C LEU A 64 9.90 -4.38 5.28
N ALA A 65 9.94 -3.53 6.30
CA ALA A 65 10.18 -2.10 6.13
C ALA A 65 11.58 -1.82 5.56
N VAL A 66 12.61 -2.51 6.07
CA VAL A 66 13.99 -2.43 5.56
C VAL A 66 14.08 -2.93 4.13
N LEU A 67 13.46 -4.06 3.81
CA LEU A 67 13.43 -4.60 2.45
C LEU A 67 12.84 -3.59 1.46
N ARG A 68 11.74 -2.90 1.83
CA ARG A 68 11.14 -1.88 0.96
C ARG A 68 12.10 -0.71 0.71
N TRP A 69 12.84 -0.24 1.71
CA TRP A 69 13.89 0.77 1.51
C TRP A 69 14.99 0.29 0.57
N VAL A 70 15.43 -0.96 0.70
CA VAL A 70 16.41 -1.56 -0.22
C VAL A 70 15.86 -1.61 -1.66
N LEU A 71 14.60 -2.01 -1.84
CA LEU A 71 13.95 -2.05 -3.16
C LEU A 71 13.78 -0.67 -3.78
N ILE A 72 13.48 0.36 -2.99
CA ILE A 72 13.46 1.77 -3.45
C ILE A 72 14.85 2.18 -3.89
N GLY A 73 15.89 1.91 -3.10
CA GLY A 73 17.28 2.21 -3.44
C GLY A 73 17.70 1.53 -4.74
N PHE A 74 17.35 0.26 -4.91
CA PHE A 74 17.57 -0.48 -6.15
C PHE A 74 16.81 0.15 -7.34
N GLY A 75 15.54 0.52 -7.16
CA GLY A 75 14.73 1.18 -8.19
C GLY A 75 15.35 2.50 -8.64
N VAL A 76 15.76 3.35 -7.70
CA VAL A 76 16.45 4.61 -7.99
C VAL A 76 17.76 4.38 -8.73
N TRP A 77 18.58 3.44 -8.26
CA TRP A 77 19.82 3.05 -8.94
C TRP A 77 19.56 2.55 -10.36
N PHE A 78 18.57 1.69 -10.55
CA PHE A 78 18.21 1.12 -11.84
C PHE A 78 17.79 2.21 -12.84
N ILE A 79 16.95 3.14 -12.39
CA ILE A 79 16.52 4.30 -13.20
C ILE A 79 17.73 5.14 -13.56
N PHE A 80 18.59 5.46 -12.59
CA PHE A 80 19.76 6.31 -12.81
C PHE A 80 20.74 5.68 -13.81
N LYS A 81 21.00 4.38 -13.68
CA LYS A 81 21.90 3.63 -14.57
C LYS A 81 21.37 3.57 -16.01
N ASN A 82 20.06 3.47 -16.19
CA ASN A 82 19.45 3.23 -17.51
C ASN A 82 18.78 4.46 -18.14
N GLN A 83 18.77 5.62 -17.47
CA GLN A 83 18.04 6.81 -17.92
C GLN A 83 18.42 7.34 -19.31
N PHE A 84 19.66 7.09 -19.75
CA PHE A 84 20.15 7.48 -21.08
C PHE A 84 19.90 6.39 -22.13
N LYS A 85 19.82 5.14 -21.69
CA LYS A 85 19.55 3.97 -22.53
C LYS A 85 18.07 3.89 -22.92
N TYR A 86 17.17 4.13 -21.96
CA TYR A 86 15.73 4.09 -22.16
C TYR A 86 15.14 5.49 -21.95
N GLN A 87 14.61 6.07 -23.03
CA GLN A 87 14.07 7.44 -23.02
C GLN A 87 12.57 7.51 -23.35
N SER A 88 11.88 6.37 -23.36
CA SER A 88 10.46 6.33 -23.67
C SER A 88 9.61 6.86 -22.51
N ASN A 89 8.47 7.48 -22.83
CA ASN A 89 7.51 7.90 -21.80
C ASN A 89 6.97 6.69 -21.01
N TYR A 90 6.85 5.53 -21.64
CA TYR A 90 6.43 4.29 -20.96
C TYR A 90 7.39 3.92 -19.84
N PHE A 91 8.71 4.02 -20.07
CA PHE A 91 9.72 3.81 -19.03
C PHE A 91 9.60 4.82 -17.90
N TYR A 92 9.53 6.11 -18.21
CA TYR A 92 9.47 7.14 -17.15
C TYR A 92 8.17 7.09 -16.34
N ILE A 93 7.04 6.81 -16.97
CA ILE A 93 5.74 6.72 -16.29
C ILE A 93 5.70 5.48 -15.39
N SER A 94 6.07 4.30 -15.90
CA SER A 94 6.00 3.08 -15.11
C SER A 94 6.97 3.11 -13.92
N MET A 95 8.21 3.55 -14.14
CA MET A 95 9.20 3.72 -13.08
C MET A 95 8.77 4.78 -12.06
N GLY A 96 8.21 5.89 -12.51
CA GLY A 96 7.69 6.96 -11.64
C GLY A 96 6.57 6.47 -10.72
N LEU A 97 5.61 5.72 -11.27
CA LEU A 97 4.48 5.15 -10.54
C LEU A 97 4.92 4.09 -9.51
N ILE A 98 5.79 3.15 -9.91
CA ILE A 98 6.31 2.11 -9.01
C ILE A 98 7.10 2.73 -7.86
N LEU A 99 7.98 3.69 -8.18
CA LEU A 99 8.75 4.40 -7.16
C LEU A 99 7.85 5.20 -6.22
N ALA A 100 6.80 5.84 -6.76
CA ALA A 100 5.83 6.59 -5.96
C ALA A 100 5.11 5.70 -4.95
N GLY A 101 4.54 4.59 -5.42
CA GLY A 101 3.80 3.71 -4.52
C GLY A 101 4.68 3.00 -3.51
N ALA A 102 5.91 2.62 -3.90
CA ALA A 102 6.88 2.07 -2.96
C ALA A 102 7.23 3.10 -1.87
N LEU A 103 7.48 4.36 -2.24
CA LEU A 103 7.76 5.43 -1.29
C LEU A 103 6.57 5.73 -0.38
N GLY A 104 5.35 5.82 -0.93
CA GLY A 104 4.13 6.08 -0.15
C GLY A 104 3.95 5.06 0.98
N ASN A 105 3.98 3.76 0.66
CA ASN A 105 3.81 2.71 1.68
C ASN A 105 4.99 2.60 2.66
N VAL A 106 6.19 3.02 2.24
CA VAL A 106 7.37 3.06 3.12
C VAL A 106 7.33 4.22 4.10
N ILE A 107 6.78 5.36 3.70
CA ILE A 107 6.59 6.50 4.62
C ILE A 107 5.72 6.06 5.79
N ASP A 108 4.58 5.44 5.54
CA ASP A 108 3.68 4.98 6.60
C ASP A 108 4.38 3.97 7.51
N SER A 109 4.99 2.95 6.90
CA SER A 109 5.63 1.86 7.65
C SER A 109 6.79 2.36 8.51
N THR A 110 7.48 3.40 8.07
CA THR A 110 8.64 3.96 8.76
C THR A 110 8.21 4.95 9.84
N PHE A 111 7.26 5.84 9.55
CA PHE A 111 7.05 7.07 10.33
C PHE A 111 5.67 7.17 11.00
N TYR A 112 4.61 6.51 10.53
CA TYR A 112 3.27 6.75 11.09
C TYR A 112 3.16 6.32 12.55
N GLY A 113 3.93 5.31 12.96
CA GLY A 113 4.07 4.93 14.37
C GLY A 113 4.54 6.08 15.27
N LEU A 114 5.34 7.01 14.74
CA LEU A 114 5.89 8.15 15.48
C LEU A 114 4.99 9.38 15.43
N ILE A 115 4.13 9.49 14.41
CA ILE A 115 3.34 10.70 14.14
C ILE A 115 2.00 10.67 14.87
N PHE A 116 1.36 9.51 14.88
CA PHE A 116 0.00 9.33 15.38
C PHE A 116 -0.01 8.79 16.81
N ASP A 117 -0.98 9.20 17.63
CA ASP A 117 -1.14 8.73 19.02
C ASP A 117 -1.69 7.32 19.15
N SER A 118 -2.32 6.80 18.10
CA SER A 118 -3.06 5.54 18.13
C SER A 118 -2.91 4.81 16.81
N GLY A 119 -2.84 3.48 16.87
CA GLY A 119 -2.66 2.64 15.71
C GLY A 119 -2.52 1.16 16.08
N THR A 120 -2.54 0.33 15.06
CA THR A 120 -2.42 -1.12 15.16
C THR A 120 -1.01 -1.50 15.62
N THR A 121 -0.92 -2.29 16.70
CA THR A 121 0.34 -2.69 17.36
C THR A 121 0.46 -4.21 17.47
N TRP A 122 1.67 -4.72 17.67
CA TRP A 122 1.89 -6.16 17.88
C TRP A 122 1.65 -6.52 19.35
N ASN A 123 0.85 -7.57 19.59
CA ASN A 123 0.65 -8.13 20.92
C ASN A 123 1.45 -9.43 21.04
N GLU A 124 2.45 -9.44 21.92
CA GLU A 124 3.33 -10.59 22.14
C GLU A 124 2.62 -11.77 22.83
N ASP A 125 1.64 -11.51 23.71
CA ASP A 125 0.92 -12.57 24.42
C ASP A 125 0.00 -13.35 23.47
N LEU A 126 -0.67 -12.63 22.56
CA LEU A 126 -1.61 -13.19 21.59
C LEU A 126 -0.95 -13.56 20.25
N GLN A 127 0.35 -13.28 20.08
CA GLN A 127 1.10 -13.48 18.83
C GLN A 127 0.32 -12.97 17.60
N SER A 128 -0.30 -11.80 17.74
CA SER A 128 -1.18 -11.21 16.72
C SER A 128 -1.17 -9.69 16.77
N TRP A 129 -1.62 -9.06 15.69
CA TRP A 129 -1.75 -7.60 15.64
C TRP A 129 -3.02 -7.16 16.34
N ASN A 130 -2.87 -6.36 17.40
CA ASN A 130 -3.97 -5.69 18.05
C ASN A 130 -4.48 -4.55 17.16
N ARG A 131 -5.60 -4.82 16.50
CA ARG A 131 -6.33 -3.91 15.61
C ARG A 131 -7.52 -3.28 16.33
N TYR A 132 -7.34 -2.91 17.59
CA TYR A 132 -8.39 -2.30 18.39
C TYR A 132 -7.85 -1.06 19.08
N TYR A 133 -8.35 0.09 18.64
CA TYR A 133 -8.28 1.36 19.36
C TYR A 133 -9.56 2.15 19.08
N ASP A 134 -10.03 2.87 20.08
CA ASP A 134 -11.27 3.61 19.98
C ASP A 134 -11.01 5.03 19.44
N GLY A 135 -11.96 5.50 18.63
CA GLY A 135 -11.98 6.86 18.13
C GLY A 135 -11.05 7.12 16.94
N VAL A 136 -10.78 8.41 16.72
CA VAL A 136 -10.03 8.92 15.57
C VAL A 136 -8.65 9.34 16.03
N SER A 137 -7.63 8.92 15.26
CA SER A 137 -6.24 9.17 15.60
C SER A 137 -5.84 10.63 15.42
N LYS A 138 -4.93 11.12 16.27
CA LYS A 138 -4.41 12.49 16.18
C LYS A 138 -2.94 12.48 15.82
N ALA A 139 -2.55 13.37 14.92
CA ALA A 139 -1.15 13.62 14.56
C ALA A 139 -0.50 14.57 15.58
N ASN A 140 -0.34 14.12 16.82
CA ASN A 140 0.23 14.89 17.93
C ASN A 140 1.71 14.56 18.19
N PHE A 141 2.31 13.65 17.41
CA PHE A 141 3.70 13.20 17.56
C PHE A 141 4.02 12.53 18.90
N GLU A 142 3.01 12.08 19.64
CA GLU A 142 3.23 11.25 20.84
C GLU A 142 3.68 9.84 20.44
N GLY A 143 3.20 9.36 19.30
CA GLY A 143 3.62 8.11 18.68
C GLY A 143 3.08 6.85 19.39
N TYR A 144 2.34 6.02 18.66
CA TYR A 144 1.88 4.72 19.16
C TYR A 144 2.91 3.58 18.99
N ALA A 145 3.95 3.77 18.16
CA ALA A 145 4.97 2.75 17.89
C ALA A 145 6.33 3.34 17.47
N PRO A 146 7.44 2.63 17.70
CA PRO A 146 8.77 3.05 17.24
C PRO A 146 8.91 3.13 15.72
N LEU A 147 10.03 3.70 15.28
CA LEU A 147 10.45 3.75 13.87
C LEU A 147 10.38 2.34 13.23
N PHE A 148 9.90 2.26 11.98
CA PHE A 148 9.67 1.02 11.20
C PHE A 148 8.51 0.13 11.65
N GLN A 149 7.76 0.52 12.68
CA GLN A 149 6.63 -0.25 13.20
C GLN A 149 5.26 0.37 12.86
N GLY A 150 5.24 1.46 12.09
CA GLY A 150 3.99 2.07 11.62
C GLY A 150 3.21 1.14 10.69
N CYS A 151 1.89 1.28 10.63
CA CYS A 151 1.04 0.51 9.71
C CYS A 151 0.76 1.29 8.44
N VAL A 152 0.64 0.57 7.31
CA VAL A 152 0.19 1.16 6.04
C VAL A 152 -1.30 1.46 6.18
N VAL A 153 -1.72 2.65 5.77
CA VAL A 153 -3.14 3.04 5.76
C VAL A 153 -3.75 2.64 4.43
N ASP A 154 -4.72 1.75 4.49
CA ASP A 154 -5.51 1.29 3.34
C ASP A 154 -6.92 1.87 3.45
N MET A 155 -7.50 2.26 2.30
CA MET A 155 -8.79 2.95 2.31
C MET A 155 -9.76 2.63 1.18
N LEU A 156 -9.27 2.19 0.02
CA LEU A 156 -10.11 1.93 -1.15
C LEU A 156 -10.59 0.48 -1.12
N HIS A 157 -11.91 0.29 -1.12
CA HIS A 157 -12.52 -1.03 -1.15
C HIS A 157 -13.60 -1.10 -2.23
N LEU A 158 -13.49 -2.09 -3.12
CA LEU A 158 -14.36 -2.25 -4.29
C LEU A 158 -15.08 -3.62 -4.26
N PRO A 159 -16.02 -3.84 -3.33
CA PRO A 159 -16.75 -5.10 -3.24
C PRO A 159 -17.82 -5.19 -4.34
N PHE A 160 -17.46 -5.64 -5.53
CA PHE A 160 -18.38 -5.59 -6.67
C PHE A 160 -19.62 -6.49 -6.51
N PHE A 161 -19.42 -7.70 -5.99
CA PHE A 161 -20.51 -8.65 -5.72
C PHE A 161 -20.03 -9.77 -4.79
N ASP A 162 -20.95 -10.29 -3.99
CA ASP A 162 -20.74 -11.51 -3.23
C ASP A 162 -21.03 -12.73 -4.08
N TYR A 163 -20.31 -13.81 -3.80
CA TYR A 163 -20.48 -15.10 -4.44
C TYR A 163 -20.43 -16.22 -3.41
N THR A 164 -21.07 -17.34 -3.74
CA THR A 164 -20.94 -18.59 -3.01
C THR A 164 -20.46 -19.65 -3.97
N TRP A 165 -19.38 -20.34 -3.62
CA TRP A 165 -18.88 -21.45 -4.43
C TRP A 165 -19.92 -22.57 -4.47
N PRO A 166 -20.21 -23.15 -5.65
CA PRO A 166 -21.03 -24.34 -5.72
C PRO A 166 -20.45 -25.48 -4.86
N ASP A 167 -21.32 -26.24 -4.18
CA ASP A 167 -20.90 -27.30 -3.24
C ASP A 167 -19.96 -28.36 -3.86
N TRP A 168 -20.02 -28.52 -5.18
CA TRP A 168 -19.19 -29.48 -5.91
C TRP A 168 -17.74 -29.01 -6.14
N VAL A 169 -17.41 -27.74 -5.87
CA VAL A 169 -16.05 -27.22 -6.07
C VAL A 169 -15.13 -27.77 -4.97
N PRO A 170 -14.04 -28.48 -5.33
CA PRO A 170 -13.12 -29.01 -4.33
C PRO A 170 -12.52 -27.91 -3.46
N MET A 171 -12.32 -28.21 -2.17
CA MET A 171 -11.71 -27.35 -1.14
C MET A 171 -12.53 -26.12 -0.71
N VAL A 172 -13.27 -25.47 -1.61
CA VAL A 172 -13.95 -24.19 -1.34
C VAL A 172 -15.46 -24.25 -1.54
N GLY A 173 -16.02 -25.41 -1.90
CA GLY A 173 -17.47 -25.58 -2.11
C GLY A 173 -18.28 -25.16 -0.88
N GLY A 174 -19.31 -24.34 -1.10
CA GLY A 174 -20.15 -23.77 -0.05
C GLY A 174 -19.56 -22.53 0.64
N GLU A 175 -18.28 -22.20 0.43
CA GLU A 175 -17.70 -20.97 0.98
C GLU A 175 -18.23 -19.75 0.24
N SER A 176 -18.54 -18.70 1.02
CA SER A 176 -18.95 -17.40 0.48
C SER A 176 -17.79 -16.41 0.55
N GLY A 177 -17.74 -15.50 -0.41
CA GLY A 177 -16.72 -14.46 -0.46
C GLY A 177 -17.19 -13.27 -1.28
N THR A 178 -16.40 -12.21 -1.22
CA THR A 178 -16.66 -10.97 -1.98
C THR A 178 -15.62 -10.86 -3.11
N PHE A 179 -16.09 -10.62 -4.32
CA PHE A 179 -15.21 -10.39 -5.46
C PHE A 179 -14.42 -9.09 -5.24
N PHE A 180 -13.09 -9.21 -5.17
CA PHE A 180 -12.14 -8.13 -4.87
C PHE A 180 -12.22 -7.58 -3.43
N ALA A 181 -12.23 -8.49 -2.46
CA ALA A 181 -12.18 -8.19 -1.02
C ALA A 181 -10.99 -7.34 -0.50
N PRO A 182 -9.78 -7.31 -1.11
CA PRO A 182 -8.69 -6.53 -0.56
C PRO A 182 -8.99 -5.02 -0.51
N VAL A 183 -8.67 -4.40 0.62
CA VAL A 183 -8.59 -2.94 0.77
C VAL A 183 -7.17 -2.50 0.42
N PHE A 184 -7.04 -1.42 -0.32
CA PHE A 184 -5.75 -0.93 -0.82
C PHE A 184 -5.71 0.60 -0.81
N ASN A 185 -4.59 1.18 -1.20
CA ASN A 185 -4.42 2.63 -1.24
C ASN A 185 -3.95 3.15 -2.62
N ILE A 186 -3.69 4.46 -2.70
CA ILE A 186 -3.22 5.11 -3.93
C ILE A 186 -1.82 4.60 -4.31
N ALA A 187 -0.94 4.39 -3.34
CA ALA A 187 0.37 3.79 -3.56
C ALA A 187 0.29 2.37 -4.19
N ASP A 188 -0.60 1.49 -3.71
CA ASP A 188 -0.78 0.16 -4.28
C ASP A 188 -1.32 0.23 -5.72
N SER A 189 -2.25 1.16 -5.96
CA SER A 189 -2.78 1.45 -7.29
C SER A 189 -1.65 1.88 -8.24
N ALA A 190 -0.76 2.76 -7.78
CA ALA A 190 0.38 3.23 -8.58
C ALA A 190 1.37 2.10 -8.89
N ILE A 191 1.72 1.25 -7.92
CA ILE A 191 2.58 0.07 -8.16
C ILE A 191 1.92 -0.85 -9.19
N THR A 192 0.62 -1.13 -9.03
CA THR A 192 -0.12 -2.03 -9.91
C THR A 192 -0.17 -1.52 -11.34
N VAL A 193 -0.56 -0.25 -11.54
CA VAL A 193 -0.62 0.37 -12.87
C VAL A 193 0.77 0.47 -13.49
N GLY A 194 1.78 0.87 -12.73
CA GLY A 194 3.16 0.92 -13.21
C GLY A 194 3.68 -0.46 -13.63
N GLY A 195 3.37 -1.50 -12.85
CA GLY A 195 3.66 -2.89 -13.17
C GLY A 195 2.98 -3.36 -14.45
N PHE A 196 1.68 -3.06 -14.63
CA PHE A 196 0.99 -3.39 -15.88
C PHE A 196 1.58 -2.68 -17.09
N ILE A 197 1.97 -1.41 -16.96
CA ILE A 197 2.65 -0.70 -18.05
C ILE A 197 3.98 -1.40 -18.41
N LEU A 198 4.75 -1.84 -17.41
CA LEU A 198 5.98 -2.60 -17.66
C LEU A 198 5.74 -3.92 -18.38
N LEU A 199 4.72 -4.67 -17.97
CA LEU A 199 4.43 -5.99 -18.52
C LEU A 199 3.85 -5.90 -19.94
N ILE A 200 2.85 -5.04 -20.14
CA ILE A 200 2.11 -4.93 -21.40
C ILE A 200 2.93 -4.19 -22.46
N PHE A 201 3.64 -3.14 -22.08
CA PHE A 201 4.41 -2.29 -23.01
C PHE A 201 5.92 -2.51 -22.90
N LYS A 202 6.36 -3.71 -22.49
CA LYS A 202 7.78 -4.05 -22.27
C LYS A 202 8.71 -3.60 -23.41
N ASP A 203 8.29 -3.81 -24.66
CA ASP A 203 9.11 -3.52 -25.84
C ASP A 203 9.25 -2.01 -26.08
N LYS A 204 8.27 -1.22 -25.64
CA LYS A 204 8.32 0.24 -25.69
C LYS A 204 9.09 0.81 -24.49
N VAL A 205 8.96 0.19 -23.32
CA VAL A 205 9.68 0.55 -22.10
C VAL A 205 11.18 0.40 -22.31
N PHE A 206 11.62 -0.78 -22.76
CA PHE A 206 13.04 -1.12 -22.88
C PHE A 206 13.59 -0.91 -24.30
N ARG A 207 12.91 -0.08 -25.12
CA ARG A 207 13.44 0.34 -26.41
C ARG A 207 14.67 1.21 -26.18
N GLU A 208 15.80 0.71 -26.66
CA GLU A 208 17.06 1.45 -26.64
C GLU A 208 16.97 2.63 -27.60
N TYR A 209 17.40 3.80 -27.11
CA TYR A 209 17.58 4.97 -27.96
C TYR A 209 19.00 4.93 -28.55
N PRO A 210 19.15 5.20 -29.86
CA PRO A 210 20.44 5.23 -30.52
C PRO A 210 21.34 6.37 -30.00
#